data_AF-A0A7V9L5M8-F1
#
_entry.id   AF-A0A7V9L5M8-F1
#
_cell.length_a   1.000
_cell.length_b   1.000
_cell.length_c   1.000
_cell.angle_alpha   90.00
_cell.angle_beta   90.00
_cell.angle_gamma   90.00
#
_symmetry.space_group_name_H-M   'P 1'
#
loop_
_entity.id
_entity.type
_entity.pdbx_description
1 polymer ?
#
loop_
_entity_poly.entity_id
_entity_poly.type
_entity_poly.pdbx_seq_one_letter_code
_entity_poly.pdbx_strand_id
1 'polypeptide(L)'
;MSPTLDPNTARPQALKVIALALAVPNMEYWVRLHGRRLLRQVWELRDERQLSPDVVESLSIAGVGWELGAIETLDEAWAIMIAMCTTDSIDVVPVGRVANVWEQMAAGTVVAGDAAIAGFIREHRGVLENAVLERVNELAEMPSSDRARNLLSQLFESGFDMGARTWTATHAAWDATLGLQVFAYAHANELFSPSTRHNSFHVAGGWLRRDPDGYQALPREMVDVFRALADGSPMPDILPVELDQQSPEQIEAALAGYAGITVAQLYTRLLPGGLSSSGFLRPDDRLGGLIAKDAETLRCLSVSRHELADRLHELIARGGVDNEWQEFPPYQIRAVAFMGHQHDPFHIYDVYDFNGHLGARDFWIRRGDVELHGGDLQLSLIRRACFFGSGHYRIDPARAVELLQLA
;
A
#
# COMPACT_ATOMS: atom_id res chain seq x y z
N MET A 1 51.02 -18.84 -5.03
CA MET A 1 49.77 -19.50 -5.43
C MET A 1 48.83 -19.42 -4.24
N SER A 2 47.79 -18.58 -4.30
CA SER A 2 46.76 -18.57 -3.24
C SER A 2 45.87 -19.80 -3.41
N PRO A 3 45.63 -20.60 -2.37
CA PRO A 3 44.77 -21.77 -2.49
C PRO A 3 43.34 -21.30 -2.79
N THR A 4 42.79 -21.75 -3.92
CA THR A 4 41.38 -21.57 -4.26
C THR A 4 40.59 -22.53 -3.38
N LEU A 5 39.84 -21.99 -2.42
CA LEU A 5 38.94 -22.81 -1.59
C LEU A 5 37.81 -23.36 -2.46
N ASP A 6 37.50 -24.65 -2.30
CA ASP A 6 36.33 -25.27 -2.92
C ASP A 6 35.06 -24.58 -2.39
N PRO A 7 34.24 -23.98 -3.26
CA PRO A 7 33.00 -23.31 -2.87
C PRO A 7 32.06 -24.19 -2.05
N ASN A 8 32.10 -25.52 -2.24
CA ASN A 8 31.25 -26.48 -1.54
C ASN A 8 31.66 -26.69 -0.08
N THR A 9 32.94 -26.51 0.26
CA THR A 9 33.44 -26.64 1.64
C THR A 9 33.55 -25.31 2.36
N ALA A 10 33.81 -24.22 1.62
CA ALA A 10 33.98 -22.88 2.18
C ALA A 10 32.69 -22.33 2.81
N ARG A 11 31.53 -22.63 2.21
CA ARG A 11 30.24 -22.10 2.66
C ARG A 11 29.76 -22.71 4.00
N PRO A 12 29.78 -24.05 4.21
CA PRO A 12 29.48 -24.65 5.51
C PRO A 12 30.39 -24.13 6.65
N GLN A 13 31.69 -23.98 6.37
CA GLN A 13 32.65 -23.47 7.35
C GLN A 13 32.40 -22.00 7.70
N ALA A 14 32.07 -21.17 6.70
CA ALA A 14 31.70 -19.77 6.94
C ALA A 14 30.43 -19.67 7.82
N LEU A 15 29.41 -20.48 7.56
CA LEU A 15 28.18 -20.53 8.36
C LEU A 15 28.45 -20.95 9.81
N LYS A 16 29.30 -21.96 10.00
CA LYS A 16 29.75 -22.40 11.33
C LYS A 16 30.49 -21.30 12.08
N VAL A 17 31.42 -20.60 11.42
CA VAL A 17 32.15 -19.47 12.02
C VAL A 17 31.20 -18.34 12.39
N ILE A 18 30.24 -17.99 11.54
CA ILE A 18 29.23 -16.97 11.83
C ILE A 18 28.38 -17.40 13.03
N ALA A 19 27.88 -18.64 13.06
CA ALA A 19 27.10 -19.16 14.19
C ALA A 19 27.86 -19.12 15.52
N LEU A 20 29.11 -19.56 15.53
CA LEU A 20 29.97 -19.52 16.71
C LEU A 20 30.31 -18.09 17.14
N ALA A 21 30.54 -17.18 16.19
CA ALA A 21 30.78 -15.78 16.49
C ALA A 21 29.55 -15.13 17.17
N LEU A 22 28.34 -15.46 16.71
CA LEU A 22 27.10 -14.91 17.28
C LEU A 22 26.77 -15.47 18.68
N ALA A 23 27.36 -16.60 19.05
CA ALA A 23 27.23 -17.17 20.39
C ALA A 23 28.13 -16.48 21.45
N VAL A 24 29.00 -15.54 21.05
CA VAL A 24 29.87 -14.80 21.98
C VAL A 24 29.04 -13.82 22.83
N PRO A 25 29.12 -13.86 24.18
CA PRO A 25 28.24 -13.11 25.08
C PRO A 25 28.18 -11.59 24.85
N ASN A 26 29.25 -10.99 24.31
CA ASN A 26 29.39 -9.54 24.14
C ASN A 26 29.36 -9.07 22.68
N MET A 27 28.87 -9.89 21.74
CA MET A 27 28.73 -9.48 20.35
C MET A 27 27.81 -8.25 20.23
N GLU A 28 28.22 -7.26 19.43
CA GLU A 28 27.42 -6.06 19.16
C GLU A 28 26.02 -6.44 18.66
N TYR A 29 25.01 -5.72 19.15
CA TYR A 29 23.60 -6.00 18.89
C TYR A 29 23.29 -6.17 17.40
N TRP A 30 23.71 -5.23 16.55
CA TRP A 30 23.43 -5.26 15.11
C TRP A 30 24.09 -6.45 14.41
N VAL A 31 25.32 -6.79 14.79
CA VAL A 31 26.02 -7.97 14.27
C VAL A 31 25.28 -9.24 14.69
N ARG A 32 24.80 -9.31 15.94
CA ARG A 32 24.01 -10.44 16.44
C ARG A 32 22.70 -10.61 15.68
N LEU A 33 21.99 -9.50 15.44
CA LEU A 33 20.72 -9.46 14.74
C LEU A 33 20.86 -9.89 13.27
N HIS A 34 21.74 -9.23 12.51
CA HIS A 34 21.93 -9.53 11.09
C HIS A 34 22.52 -10.92 10.88
N GLY A 35 23.43 -11.35 11.75
CA GLY A 35 23.98 -12.70 11.72
C GLY A 35 22.91 -13.77 11.96
N ARG A 36 22.04 -13.60 12.97
CA ARG A 36 20.93 -14.54 13.21
C ARG A 36 19.93 -14.57 12.06
N ARG A 37 19.59 -13.42 11.46
CA ARG A 37 18.73 -13.35 10.26
C ARG A 37 19.32 -14.14 9.10
N LEU A 38 20.61 -13.95 8.81
CA LEU A 38 21.32 -14.69 7.77
C LEU A 38 21.31 -16.21 8.04
N LEU A 39 21.61 -16.61 9.28
CA LEU A 39 21.61 -18.01 9.68
C LEU A 39 20.22 -18.64 9.63
N ARG A 40 19.16 -17.87 9.92
CA ARG A 40 17.78 -18.34 9.81
C ARG A 40 17.38 -18.61 8.37
N GLN A 41 17.68 -17.69 7.45
CA GLN A 41 17.46 -17.92 6.01
C GLN A 41 18.18 -19.18 5.52
N VAL A 42 19.38 -19.45 6.04
CA VAL A 42 20.13 -20.67 5.72
C VAL A 42 19.48 -21.91 6.31
N TRP A 43 18.99 -21.84 7.56
CA TRP A 43 18.27 -22.93 8.24
C TRP A 43 16.94 -23.28 7.57
N GLU A 44 16.22 -22.30 7.03
CA GLU A 44 14.96 -22.51 6.31
C GLU A 44 15.18 -23.16 4.94
N LEU A 45 16.33 -22.92 4.31
CA LEU A 45 16.74 -23.57 3.05
C LEU A 45 17.37 -24.96 3.27
N ARG A 46 17.36 -25.51 4.50
CA ARG A 46 18.07 -26.76 4.81
C ARG A 46 17.52 -27.97 4.07
N ASP A 47 16.20 -28.00 3.87
CA ASP A 47 15.51 -29.10 3.17
C ASP A 47 15.84 -29.11 1.68
N GLU A 48 16.21 -27.95 1.11
CA GLU A 48 16.62 -27.81 -0.29
C GLU A 48 18.12 -28.02 -0.52
N ARG A 49 18.96 -27.80 0.51
CA ARG A 49 20.43 -27.70 0.35
C ARG A 49 21.25 -28.72 1.14
N GLN A 50 20.60 -29.65 1.86
CA GLN A 50 21.26 -30.64 2.72
C GLN A 50 22.38 -30.04 3.56
N LEU A 51 22.02 -29.30 4.62
CA LEU A 51 23.02 -28.83 5.59
C LEU A 51 23.68 -30.03 6.28
N SER A 52 25.01 -30.02 6.38
CA SER A 52 25.74 -31.04 7.14
C SER A 52 25.36 -31.00 8.62
N PRO A 53 25.34 -32.13 9.34
CA PRO A 53 25.01 -32.19 10.77
C PRO A 53 25.76 -31.18 11.65
N ASP A 54 27.05 -30.94 11.40
CA ASP A 54 27.86 -29.96 12.13
C ASP A 54 27.35 -28.52 11.99
N VAL A 55 26.82 -28.16 10.82
CA VAL A 55 26.23 -26.82 10.57
C VAL A 55 24.90 -26.73 11.31
N VAL A 56 24.12 -27.81 11.29
CA VAL A 56 22.85 -27.89 12.03
C VAL A 56 23.08 -27.71 13.54
N GLU A 57 24.05 -28.40 14.11
CA GLU A 57 24.45 -28.28 15.51
C GLU A 57 24.93 -26.85 15.85
N SER A 58 25.76 -26.26 14.99
CA SER A 58 26.27 -24.89 15.18
C SER A 58 25.14 -23.85 15.14
N LEU A 59 24.17 -24.04 14.24
CA LEU A 59 22.96 -23.21 14.16
C LEU A 59 22.09 -23.38 15.41
N SER A 60 21.96 -24.59 15.95
CA SER A 60 21.26 -24.85 17.21
C SER A 60 21.93 -24.15 18.40
N ILE A 61 23.27 -24.26 18.54
CA ILE A 61 24.06 -23.57 19.57
C ILE A 61 23.90 -22.05 19.49
N ALA A 62 23.79 -21.48 18.29
CA ALA A 62 23.55 -20.05 18.09
C ALA A 62 22.10 -19.61 18.39
N GLY A 63 21.22 -20.54 18.76
CA GLY A 63 19.79 -20.29 19.00
C GLY A 63 18.99 -20.12 17.72
N VAL A 64 19.38 -20.80 16.63
CA VAL A 64 18.72 -20.71 15.30
C VAL A 64 18.08 -22.05 14.88
N GLY A 65 18.47 -23.15 15.52
CA GLY A 65 18.00 -24.51 15.21
C GLY A 65 16.73 -24.90 15.97
N TRP A 66 15.58 -24.39 15.54
CA TRP A 66 14.28 -24.75 16.09
C TRP A 66 13.56 -25.71 15.13
N GLU A 67 13.19 -26.90 15.60
CA GLU A 67 12.16 -27.71 14.93
C GLU A 67 10.82 -27.10 15.27
N LEU A 68 10.16 -26.45 14.31
CA LEU A 68 8.85 -25.85 14.55
C LEU A 68 7.89 -26.94 15.00
N GLY A 69 7.47 -26.88 16.27
CA GLY A 69 6.35 -27.68 16.75
C GLY A 69 5.12 -27.35 15.91
N ALA A 70 4.26 -28.34 15.68
CA ALA A 70 2.94 -28.07 15.13
C ALA A 70 2.21 -27.12 16.08
N ILE A 71 1.56 -26.11 15.51
CA ILE A 71 0.64 -25.26 16.25
C ILE A 71 -0.64 -26.07 16.36
N GLU A 72 -1.12 -26.35 17.57
CA GLU A 72 -2.28 -27.23 17.77
C GLU A 72 -3.56 -26.43 18.07
N THR A 73 -3.41 -25.19 18.51
CA THR A 73 -4.53 -24.36 18.98
C THR A 73 -4.56 -22.97 18.36
N LEU A 74 -5.76 -22.38 18.32
CA LEU A 74 -5.94 -20.98 17.91
C LEU A 74 -5.19 -20.02 18.83
N ASP A 75 -5.16 -20.26 20.14
CA ASP A 75 -4.47 -19.39 21.10
C ASP A 75 -2.96 -19.33 20.84
N GLU A 76 -2.35 -20.48 20.49
CA GLU A 76 -0.95 -20.54 20.06
C GLU A 76 -0.74 -19.79 18.75
N ALA A 77 -1.57 -20.07 17.73
CA ALA A 77 -1.49 -19.40 16.43
C ALA A 77 -1.61 -17.87 16.57
N TRP A 78 -2.55 -17.41 17.40
CA TRP A 78 -2.76 -16.00 17.68
C TRP A 78 -1.56 -15.38 18.40
N ALA A 79 -1.07 -16.01 19.47
CA ALA A 79 0.09 -15.50 20.22
C ALA A 79 1.33 -15.38 19.33
N ILE A 80 1.56 -16.37 18.46
CA ILE A 80 2.67 -16.36 17.50
C ILE A 80 2.50 -15.25 16.46
N MET A 81 1.31 -15.09 15.89
CA MET A 81 1.03 -14.00 14.93
C MET A 81 1.28 -12.62 15.55
N ILE A 82 0.79 -12.38 16.78
CA ILE A 82 1.01 -11.13 17.51
C ILE A 82 2.51 -10.91 17.76
N ALA A 83 3.24 -11.95 18.17
CA ALA A 83 4.68 -11.88 18.36
C ALA A 83 5.40 -11.50 17.05
N MET A 84 5.03 -12.12 15.92
CA MET A 84 5.60 -11.80 14.61
C MET A 84 5.35 -10.35 14.18
N CYS A 85 4.20 -9.77 14.50
CA CYS A 85 3.87 -8.37 14.19
C CYS A 85 4.47 -7.33 15.17
N THR A 86 4.76 -7.72 16.42
CA THR A 86 5.25 -6.79 17.48
C THR A 86 6.76 -6.71 17.56
N THR A 87 7.50 -7.43 16.72
CA THR A 87 8.95 -7.53 16.85
C THR A 87 9.70 -7.38 15.51
N ASP A 88 10.28 -6.20 15.24
CA ASP A 88 11.03 -5.87 14.01
C ASP A 88 12.33 -6.67 13.96
N SER A 89 12.94 -6.75 15.12
CA SER A 89 13.59 -7.93 15.63
C SER A 89 12.74 -8.33 16.82
N ILE A 90 12.51 -9.62 17.03
CA ILE A 90 12.24 -10.19 18.35
C ILE A 90 12.92 -9.33 19.45
N ASP A 91 12.08 -8.72 20.29
CA ASP A 91 12.35 -8.02 21.56
C ASP A 91 12.66 -6.52 21.56
N VAL A 92 11.76 -5.70 22.14
CA VAL A 92 11.88 -5.11 23.50
C VAL A 92 10.50 -4.60 23.98
N VAL A 93 9.91 -5.22 25.01
CA VAL A 93 8.85 -4.64 25.86
C VAL A 93 9.31 -4.67 27.33
N PRO A 94 9.13 -3.61 28.15
CA PRO A 94 9.55 -3.61 29.54
C PRO A 94 8.75 -4.60 30.40
N VAL A 95 9.50 -5.30 31.26
CA VAL A 95 9.05 -6.39 32.12
C VAL A 95 7.91 -5.95 33.06
N GLY A 96 6.77 -6.63 32.95
CA GLY A 96 5.63 -6.46 33.88
C GLY A 96 4.41 -7.35 33.65
N ARG A 97 4.16 -7.88 32.45
CA ARG A 97 2.98 -8.76 32.20
C ARG A 97 3.14 -9.94 31.23
N VAL A 98 4.23 -10.07 30.48
CA VAL A 98 4.49 -11.27 29.66
C VAL A 98 5.99 -11.54 29.68
N ALA A 99 6.40 -12.75 30.05
CA ALA A 99 7.79 -13.18 30.00
C ALA A 99 8.18 -13.40 28.53
N ASN A 100 9.39 -12.94 28.17
CA ASN A 100 9.99 -12.94 26.84
C ASN A 100 9.56 -14.14 25.97
N VAL A 101 9.10 -13.87 24.74
CA VAL A 101 8.69 -14.86 23.72
C VAL A 101 9.81 -15.88 23.40
N TRP A 102 11.04 -15.63 23.85
CA TRP A 102 12.20 -16.49 23.59
C TRP A 102 12.86 -17.09 24.82
N GLU A 103 12.37 -16.79 26.03
CA GLU A 103 12.90 -17.43 27.24
C GLU A 103 11.84 -18.07 28.14
N GLN A 104 10.54 -17.80 27.98
CA GLN A 104 9.53 -18.49 28.80
C GLN A 104 8.10 -18.34 28.24
N MET A 105 7.77 -19.11 27.19
CA MET A 105 6.51 -19.85 27.23
C MET A 105 6.85 -21.18 27.91
N ALA A 106 6.17 -21.46 29.03
CA ALA A 106 6.56 -22.47 30.00
C ALA A 106 7.04 -23.80 29.37
N ALA A 107 8.23 -24.26 29.78
CA ALA A 107 8.68 -25.64 29.61
C ALA A 107 8.47 -26.27 28.21
N GLY A 108 9.16 -25.76 27.17
CA GLY A 108 9.48 -26.57 25.98
C GLY A 108 8.75 -26.25 24.66
N THR A 109 8.11 -25.10 24.52
CA THR A 109 7.39 -24.74 23.27
C THR A 109 8.28 -23.97 22.28
N VAL A 110 8.20 -24.35 21.00
CA VAL A 110 9.01 -23.82 19.90
C VAL A 110 8.32 -22.64 19.21
N VAL A 111 9.08 -21.60 18.82
CA VAL A 111 8.50 -20.46 18.10
C VAL A 111 8.34 -20.76 16.61
N ALA A 112 7.09 -20.86 16.19
CA ALA A 112 6.63 -20.96 14.81
C ALA A 112 6.83 -19.65 14.02
N GLY A 113 7.28 -19.77 12.77
CA GLY A 113 7.34 -18.66 11.81
C GLY A 113 6.21 -18.73 10.77
N ASP A 114 6.31 -17.93 9.72
CA ASP A 114 5.36 -17.86 8.59
C ASP A 114 4.88 -19.24 8.11
N ALA A 115 5.82 -20.19 7.94
CA ALA A 115 5.51 -21.54 7.49
C ALA A 115 4.63 -22.36 8.46
N ALA A 116 4.78 -22.15 9.76
CA ALA A 116 4.01 -22.87 10.77
C ALA A 116 2.62 -22.27 10.97
N ILE A 117 2.48 -20.94 10.92
CA ILE A 117 1.15 -20.30 10.84
C ILE A 117 0.43 -20.75 9.56
N ALA A 118 1.12 -20.78 8.43
CA ALA A 118 0.57 -21.31 7.19
C ALA A 118 0.17 -22.80 7.31
N GLY A 119 0.94 -23.61 8.04
CA GLY A 119 0.59 -25.00 8.36
C GLY A 119 -0.71 -25.08 9.15
N PHE A 120 -0.81 -24.33 10.24
CA PHE A 120 -2.03 -24.24 11.06
C PHE A 120 -3.25 -23.83 10.22
N ILE A 121 -3.13 -22.78 9.39
CA ILE A 121 -4.21 -22.32 8.52
C ILE A 121 -4.67 -23.43 7.56
N ARG A 122 -3.75 -24.22 6.98
CA ARG A 122 -4.13 -25.31 6.07
C ARG A 122 -4.89 -26.42 6.79
N GLU A 123 -4.50 -26.74 8.03
CA GLU A 123 -5.13 -27.79 8.84
C GLU A 123 -6.45 -27.33 9.47
N HIS A 124 -6.56 -26.03 9.78
CA HIS A 124 -7.68 -25.40 10.48
C HIS A 124 -8.26 -24.23 9.68
N ARG A 125 -8.62 -24.49 8.41
CA ARG A 125 -9.07 -23.45 7.47
C ARG A 125 -10.19 -22.59 8.05
N GLY A 126 -9.97 -21.27 8.02
CA GLY A 126 -10.93 -20.28 8.49
C GLY A 126 -10.90 -20.02 10.00
N VAL A 127 -10.17 -20.80 10.81
CA VAL A 127 -10.18 -20.62 12.27
C VAL A 127 -9.40 -19.37 12.67
N LEU A 128 -8.15 -19.22 12.23
CA LEU A 128 -7.35 -18.03 12.52
C LEU A 128 -7.89 -16.82 11.76
N GLU A 129 -8.32 -17.00 10.52
CA GLU A 129 -8.79 -15.93 9.66
C GLU A 129 -10.08 -15.28 10.19
N ASN A 130 -11.04 -16.07 10.69
CA ASN A 130 -12.22 -15.53 11.34
C ASN A 130 -11.86 -14.80 12.64
N ALA A 131 -10.93 -15.34 13.45
CA ALA A 131 -10.48 -14.65 14.66
C ALA A 131 -9.84 -13.29 14.34
N VAL A 132 -9.08 -13.19 13.24
CA VAL A 132 -8.53 -11.92 12.76
C VAL A 132 -9.65 -10.97 12.31
N LEU A 133 -10.63 -11.45 11.56
CA LEU A 133 -11.78 -10.67 11.12
C LEU A 133 -12.62 -10.13 12.29
N GLU A 134 -12.84 -10.94 13.32
CA GLU A 134 -13.57 -10.54 14.53
C GLU A 134 -12.81 -9.50 15.37
N ARG A 135 -11.47 -9.46 15.25
CA ARG A 135 -10.57 -8.65 16.08
C ARG A 135 -9.79 -7.60 15.29
N VAL A 136 -10.24 -7.23 14.08
CA VAL A 136 -9.52 -6.27 13.22
C VAL A 136 -9.29 -4.92 13.93
N ASN A 137 -10.29 -4.40 14.64
CA ASN A 137 -10.13 -3.14 15.38
C ASN A 137 -9.10 -3.25 16.51
N GLU A 138 -9.12 -4.35 17.26
CA GLU A 138 -8.12 -4.60 18.30
C GLU A 138 -6.70 -4.62 17.70
N LEU A 139 -6.51 -5.34 16.58
CA LEU A 139 -5.23 -5.38 15.88
C LEU A 139 -4.79 -4.01 15.35
N ALA A 140 -5.74 -3.14 15.00
CA ALA A 140 -5.46 -1.78 14.53
C ALA A 140 -5.07 -0.82 15.66
N GLU A 141 -5.56 -1.06 16.88
CA GLU A 141 -5.21 -0.29 18.08
C GLU A 141 -3.90 -0.76 18.73
N MET A 142 -3.51 -2.01 18.49
CA MET A 142 -2.28 -2.57 19.05
C MET A 142 -1.03 -2.01 18.35
N PRO A 143 -0.04 -1.50 19.12
CA PRO A 143 1.20 -1.01 18.55
C PRO A 143 2.00 -2.17 17.95
N SER A 144 2.64 -1.93 16.81
CA SER A 144 3.61 -2.87 16.23
C SER A 144 5.04 -2.54 16.67
N SER A 145 6.01 -3.36 16.28
CA SER A 145 7.42 -3.06 16.46
C SER A 145 7.88 -1.81 15.73
N ASP A 146 7.37 -1.63 14.51
CA ASP A 146 7.54 -0.38 13.78
C ASP A 146 6.57 0.62 14.42
N ARG A 147 7.11 1.61 15.13
CA ARG A 147 6.31 2.63 15.81
C ARG A 147 5.42 3.43 14.84
N ALA A 148 5.66 3.35 13.54
CA ALA A 148 4.81 3.96 12.52
C ALA A 148 3.61 3.08 12.09
N ARG A 149 3.47 1.86 12.63
CA ARG A 149 2.48 0.87 12.19
C ARG A 149 1.78 0.17 13.37
N ASN A 150 0.57 -0.31 13.13
CA ASN A 150 -0.17 -1.22 14.02
C ASN A 150 -0.01 -2.68 13.58
N LEU A 151 -0.48 -3.63 14.39
CA LEU A 151 -0.31 -5.06 14.07
C LEU A 151 -1.06 -5.48 12.82
N LEU A 152 -2.25 -4.92 12.60
CA LEU A 152 -3.02 -5.14 11.37
C LEU A 152 -2.19 -4.73 10.15
N SER A 153 -1.51 -3.59 10.24
CA SER A 153 -0.65 -3.08 9.18
C SER A 153 0.53 -4.02 8.92
N GLN A 154 1.20 -4.50 9.96
CA GLN A 154 2.28 -5.46 9.76
C GLN A 154 1.83 -6.80 9.18
N LEU A 155 0.62 -7.26 9.49
CA LEU A 155 0.05 -8.47 8.90
C LEU A 155 -0.19 -8.31 7.39
N PHE A 156 -0.50 -7.11 6.92
CA PHE A 156 -0.76 -6.79 5.52
C PHE A 156 0.45 -6.24 4.77
N GLU A 157 1.60 -6.16 5.43
CA GLU A 157 2.81 -5.68 4.79
C GLU A 157 3.39 -6.75 3.87
N SER A 158 3.35 -6.50 2.56
CA SER A 158 4.15 -7.22 1.57
C SER A 158 5.20 -6.28 1.00
N GLY A 159 6.33 -6.12 1.68
CA GLY A 159 7.42 -5.27 1.18
C GLY A 159 7.83 -5.67 -0.24
N PHE A 160 7.80 -4.72 -1.17
CA PHE A 160 8.25 -4.92 -2.55
C PHE A 160 9.77 -5.07 -2.66
N ASP A 161 10.52 -4.50 -1.71
CA ASP A 161 11.98 -4.33 -1.83
C ASP A 161 12.83 -5.06 -0.77
N MET A 162 12.24 -5.87 0.11
CA MET A 162 13.00 -6.57 1.15
C MET A 162 12.82 -8.09 1.04
N GLY A 163 13.94 -8.80 0.84
CA GLY A 163 13.99 -10.25 0.67
C GLY A 163 13.30 -11.04 1.78
N ALA A 164 12.74 -12.20 1.41
CA ALA A 164 11.94 -13.10 2.26
C ALA A 164 10.80 -12.38 3.02
N ARG A 165 9.70 -12.15 2.29
CA ARG A 165 8.45 -11.54 2.78
C ARG A 165 7.88 -12.32 3.97
N THR A 166 7.82 -11.67 5.14
CA THR A 166 7.45 -12.23 6.46
C THR A 166 6.14 -13.03 6.51
N TRP A 167 5.21 -12.80 5.58
CA TRP A 167 3.86 -13.38 5.59
C TRP A 167 3.50 -14.15 4.32
N THR A 168 4.44 -14.46 3.44
CA THR A 168 4.09 -15.03 2.13
C THR A 168 3.41 -16.39 2.22
N ALA A 169 3.93 -17.31 3.04
CA ALA A 169 3.33 -18.61 3.21
C ALA A 169 1.95 -18.51 3.88
N THR A 170 1.84 -17.63 4.88
CA THR A 170 0.60 -17.34 5.60
C THR A 170 -0.46 -16.79 4.66
N HIS A 171 -0.15 -15.74 3.88
CA HIS A 171 -1.08 -15.16 2.90
C HIS A 171 -1.46 -16.14 1.80
N ALA A 172 -0.56 -17.04 1.40
CA ALA A 172 -0.86 -18.09 0.42
C ALA A 172 -1.78 -19.18 0.99
N ALA A 173 -1.68 -19.49 2.29
CA ALA A 173 -2.54 -20.44 2.98
C ALA A 173 -3.91 -19.87 3.35
N TRP A 174 -3.98 -18.57 3.66
CA TRP A 174 -5.17 -17.84 4.11
C TRP A 174 -6.39 -18.11 3.22
N ASP A 175 -7.58 -18.26 3.80
CA ASP A 175 -8.83 -18.30 3.03
C ASP A 175 -9.07 -16.97 2.28
N ALA A 176 -9.03 -17.00 0.95
CA ALA A 176 -9.05 -15.79 0.13
C ALA A 176 -10.28 -14.90 0.40
N THR A 177 -11.46 -15.50 0.60
CA THR A 177 -12.69 -14.74 0.87
C THR A 177 -12.59 -14.01 2.21
N LEU A 178 -12.16 -14.69 3.27
CA LEU A 178 -11.99 -14.06 4.59
C LEU A 178 -10.89 -12.99 4.56
N GLY A 179 -9.80 -13.22 3.84
CA GLY A 179 -8.74 -12.22 3.64
C GLY A 179 -9.27 -10.94 2.97
N LEU A 180 -10.06 -11.09 1.89
CA LEU A 180 -10.69 -9.96 1.22
C LEU A 180 -11.68 -9.21 2.12
N GLN A 181 -12.40 -9.90 3.00
CA GLN A 181 -13.28 -9.26 3.99
C GLN A 181 -12.49 -8.44 5.00
N VAL A 182 -11.39 -8.96 5.56
CA VAL A 182 -10.50 -8.22 6.45
C VAL A 182 -9.95 -6.98 5.75
N PHE A 183 -9.46 -7.15 4.52
CA PHE A 183 -8.95 -6.06 3.69
C PHE A 183 -10.00 -4.96 3.47
N ALA A 184 -11.20 -5.32 3.01
CA ALA A 184 -12.27 -4.36 2.75
C ALA A 184 -12.68 -3.62 4.02
N TYR A 185 -12.83 -4.34 5.14
CA TYR A 185 -13.18 -3.76 6.42
C TYR A 185 -12.12 -2.77 6.91
N ALA A 186 -10.85 -3.16 6.83
CA ALA A 186 -9.72 -2.33 7.26
C ALA A 186 -9.61 -1.03 6.47
N HIS A 187 -9.84 -1.06 5.15
CA HIS A 187 -9.87 0.14 4.32
C HIS A 187 -11.08 1.03 4.59
N ALA A 188 -12.28 0.46 4.71
CA ALA A 188 -13.51 1.21 4.98
C ALA A 188 -13.45 1.98 6.31
N ASN A 189 -12.69 1.48 7.28
CA ASN A 189 -12.51 2.07 8.61
C ASN A 189 -11.14 2.75 8.77
N GLU A 190 -10.37 2.93 7.68
CA GLU A 190 -9.07 3.61 7.67
C GLU A 190 -8.06 3.05 8.70
N LEU A 191 -8.07 1.73 8.92
CA LEU A 191 -7.30 1.05 9.97
C LEU A 191 -5.84 0.76 9.62
N PHE A 192 -5.48 0.88 8.34
CA PHE A 192 -4.08 0.72 7.90
C PHE A 192 -3.27 1.99 8.12
N SER A 193 -1.99 1.82 8.49
CA SER A 193 -1.02 2.90 8.42
C SER A 193 -0.89 3.40 6.97
N PRO A 194 -0.50 4.68 6.76
CA PRO A 194 -0.36 5.23 5.40
C PRO A 194 0.54 4.38 4.48
N SER A 195 1.68 3.91 5.00
CA SER A 195 2.64 3.08 4.26
C SER A 195 2.11 1.70 3.89
N THR A 196 1.27 1.10 4.74
CA THR A 196 0.72 -0.24 4.51
C THR A 196 -0.51 -0.19 3.62
N ARG A 197 -1.26 0.91 3.63
CA ARG A 197 -2.44 1.08 2.79
C ARG A 197 -2.12 0.74 1.32
N HIS A 198 -0.96 1.20 0.84
CA HIS A 198 -0.38 0.82 -0.45
C HIS A 198 -0.17 -0.71 -0.57
N ASN A 199 0.69 -1.26 0.29
CA ASN A 199 1.14 -2.65 0.21
C ASN A 199 0.02 -3.68 0.36
N SER A 200 -1.04 -3.35 1.10
CA SER A 200 -2.19 -4.22 1.33
C SER A 200 -2.88 -4.66 0.04
N PHE A 201 -2.85 -3.86 -1.03
CA PHE A 201 -3.43 -4.22 -2.32
C PHE A 201 -2.65 -5.36 -3.01
N HIS A 202 -1.36 -5.52 -2.76
CA HIS A 202 -0.63 -6.65 -3.33
C HIS A 202 -1.00 -7.97 -2.69
N VAL A 203 -1.20 -7.96 -1.37
CA VAL A 203 -1.71 -9.10 -0.61
C VAL A 203 -3.12 -9.46 -1.09
N ALA A 204 -4.02 -8.48 -1.10
CA ALA A 204 -5.40 -8.68 -1.51
C ALA A 204 -5.52 -9.09 -2.99
N GLY A 205 -4.69 -8.55 -3.89
CA GLY A 205 -4.64 -8.97 -5.28
C GLY A 205 -4.21 -10.44 -5.44
N GLY A 206 -3.38 -10.95 -4.52
CA GLY A 206 -3.07 -12.38 -4.42
C GLY A 206 -4.28 -13.24 -4.03
N TRP A 207 -5.10 -12.76 -3.10
CA TRP A 207 -6.33 -13.44 -2.68
C TRP A 207 -7.40 -13.41 -3.78
N LEU A 208 -7.55 -12.28 -4.44
CA LEU A 208 -8.51 -12.08 -5.50
C LEU A 208 -8.27 -12.95 -6.73
N ARG A 209 -7.00 -13.25 -7.04
CA ARG A 209 -6.67 -14.26 -8.06
C ARG A 209 -7.10 -15.68 -7.67
N ARG A 210 -7.20 -15.97 -6.37
CA ARG A 210 -7.66 -17.28 -5.84
C ARG A 210 -9.17 -17.33 -5.64
N ASP A 211 -9.81 -16.19 -5.38
CA ASP A 211 -11.26 -16.03 -5.27
C ASP A 211 -11.76 -14.86 -6.13
N PRO A 212 -11.95 -15.06 -7.44
CA PRO A 212 -12.41 -14.01 -8.33
C PRO A 212 -13.84 -13.52 -8.03
N ASP A 213 -14.68 -14.31 -7.36
CA ASP A 213 -16.03 -13.84 -7.01
C ASP A 213 -16.02 -12.88 -5.81
N GLY A 214 -14.90 -12.83 -5.06
CA GLY A 214 -14.68 -11.94 -3.93
C GLY A 214 -14.78 -10.45 -4.27
N TYR A 215 -14.68 -10.04 -5.55
CA TYR A 215 -14.91 -8.65 -5.98
C TYR A 215 -16.29 -8.12 -5.56
N GLN A 216 -17.31 -8.99 -5.42
CA GLN A 216 -18.67 -8.57 -5.06
C GLN A 216 -18.76 -7.96 -3.65
N ALA A 217 -17.82 -8.30 -2.77
CA ALA A 217 -17.76 -7.77 -1.41
C ALA A 217 -16.92 -6.48 -1.30
N LEU A 218 -16.25 -6.07 -2.38
CA LEU A 218 -15.38 -4.90 -2.40
C LEU A 218 -16.13 -3.65 -2.90
N PRO A 219 -15.82 -2.45 -2.38
CA PRO A 219 -16.19 -1.19 -3.01
C PRO A 219 -15.78 -1.17 -4.48
N ARG A 220 -16.59 -0.55 -5.33
CA ARG A 220 -16.37 -0.48 -6.78
C ARG A 220 -14.99 0.11 -7.12
N GLU A 221 -14.56 1.12 -6.37
CA GLU A 221 -13.22 1.68 -6.47
C GLU A 221 -12.13 0.61 -6.38
N MET A 222 -12.16 -0.26 -5.35
CA MET A 222 -11.14 -1.29 -5.15
C MET A 222 -11.13 -2.30 -6.30
N VAL A 223 -12.30 -2.67 -6.81
CA VAL A 223 -12.42 -3.53 -8.00
C VAL A 223 -11.69 -2.92 -9.19
N ASP A 224 -11.90 -1.63 -9.43
CA ASP A 224 -11.24 -0.90 -10.51
C ASP A 224 -9.73 -0.77 -10.29
N VAL A 225 -9.28 -0.55 -9.06
CA VAL A 225 -7.84 -0.53 -8.71
C VAL A 225 -7.22 -1.89 -9.03
N PHE A 226 -7.83 -3.00 -8.61
CA PHE A 226 -7.31 -4.33 -8.92
C PHE A 226 -7.29 -4.63 -10.41
N ARG A 227 -8.29 -4.17 -11.18
CA ARG A 227 -8.27 -4.27 -12.64
C ARG A 227 -7.06 -3.51 -13.19
N ALA A 228 -6.93 -2.22 -12.84
CA ALA A 228 -5.83 -1.37 -13.29
C ALA A 228 -4.46 -1.95 -12.92
N LEU A 229 -4.32 -2.57 -11.74
CA LEU A 229 -3.08 -3.25 -11.34
C LEU A 229 -2.77 -4.51 -12.14
N ALA A 230 -3.80 -5.23 -12.57
CA ALA A 230 -3.63 -6.47 -13.30
C ALA A 230 -3.24 -6.24 -14.76
N ASP A 231 -3.82 -5.23 -15.42
CA ASP A 231 -3.69 -5.01 -16.87
C ASP A 231 -3.08 -3.66 -17.28
N GLY A 232 -2.80 -2.77 -16.33
CA GLY A 232 -2.31 -1.42 -16.61
C GLY A 232 -3.34 -0.50 -17.24
N SER A 233 -4.63 -0.88 -17.25
CA SER A 233 -5.71 -0.05 -17.78
C SER A 233 -5.88 1.21 -16.93
N PRO A 234 -6.28 2.34 -17.54
CA PRO A 234 -6.64 3.52 -16.77
C PRO A 234 -7.84 3.22 -15.86
N MET A 235 -7.88 3.90 -14.72
CA MET A 235 -9.07 3.91 -13.87
C MET A 235 -10.28 4.43 -14.67
N PRO A 236 -11.48 3.85 -14.48
CA PRO A 236 -12.63 4.26 -15.27
C PRO A 236 -13.18 5.60 -14.75
N ASP A 237 -14.11 6.15 -15.52
CA ASP A 237 -14.89 7.28 -15.07
C ASP A 237 -15.75 6.91 -13.86
N ILE A 238 -15.84 7.84 -12.91
CA ILE A 238 -16.69 7.70 -11.73
C ILE A 238 -18.10 8.20 -12.06
N LEU A 239 -18.18 9.35 -12.73
CA LEU A 239 -19.43 9.95 -13.17
C LEU A 239 -19.69 9.67 -14.65
N PRO A 240 -20.95 9.63 -15.12
CA PRO A 240 -21.23 9.58 -16.55
C PRO A 240 -20.68 10.83 -17.27
N VAL A 241 -20.51 10.74 -18.60
CA VAL A 241 -20.02 11.87 -19.44
C VAL A 241 -20.99 13.05 -19.35
N GLU A 242 -22.28 12.78 -19.55
CA GLU A 242 -23.35 13.76 -19.46
C GLU A 242 -23.89 13.84 -18.03
N LEU A 243 -23.93 15.05 -17.47
CA LEU A 243 -24.38 15.33 -16.11
C LEU A 243 -25.63 16.21 -16.05
N ASP A 244 -26.24 16.52 -17.20
CA ASP A 244 -27.39 17.42 -17.35
C ASP A 244 -28.64 16.96 -16.58
N GLN A 245 -28.74 15.66 -16.29
CA GLN A 245 -29.85 15.07 -15.54
C GLN A 245 -29.52 14.77 -14.06
N GLN A 246 -28.32 15.09 -13.59
CA GLN A 246 -27.93 14.83 -12.21
C GLN A 246 -28.00 16.09 -11.35
N SER A 247 -28.69 16.00 -10.21
CA SER A 247 -28.62 17.06 -9.19
C SER A 247 -27.24 17.05 -8.51
N PRO A 248 -26.81 18.18 -7.91
CA PRO A 248 -25.61 18.24 -7.08
C PRO A 248 -25.52 17.11 -6.04
N GLU A 249 -26.62 16.78 -5.38
CA GLU A 249 -26.68 15.73 -4.36
C GLU A 249 -26.49 14.33 -4.97
N GLN A 250 -27.02 14.10 -6.19
CA GLN A 250 -26.82 12.84 -6.91
C GLN A 250 -25.36 12.67 -7.35
N ILE A 251 -24.70 13.75 -7.76
CA ILE A 251 -23.26 13.75 -8.08
C ILE A 251 -22.44 13.38 -6.83
N GLU A 252 -22.71 14.02 -5.70
CA GLU A 252 -22.03 13.72 -4.43
C GLU A 252 -22.25 12.27 -3.97
N ALA A 253 -23.49 11.78 -4.07
CA ALA A 253 -23.83 10.41 -3.73
C ALA A 253 -23.15 9.39 -4.66
N ALA A 254 -23.00 9.70 -5.96
CA ALA A 254 -22.30 8.84 -6.90
C ALA A 254 -20.80 8.74 -6.59
N LEU A 255 -20.14 9.87 -6.28
CA LEU A 255 -18.72 9.90 -5.90
C LEU A 255 -18.49 9.14 -4.57
N ALA A 256 -19.32 9.40 -3.57
CA ALA A 256 -19.21 8.75 -2.27
C ALA A 256 -19.51 7.24 -2.38
N GLY A 257 -20.53 6.86 -3.14
CA GLY A 257 -20.90 5.47 -3.41
C GLY A 257 -19.83 4.71 -4.19
N TYR A 258 -19.14 5.36 -5.13
CA TYR A 258 -18.01 4.78 -5.85
C TYR A 258 -16.85 4.41 -4.90
N ALA A 259 -16.49 5.35 -4.03
CA ALA A 259 -15.44 5.18 -3.02
C ALA A 259 -15.87 4.32 -1.81
N GLY A 260 -17.15 3.93 -1.71
CA GLY A 260 -17.64 3.14 -0.58
C GLY A 260 -17.66 3.88 0.76
N ILE A 261 -17.79 5.22 0.74
CA ILE A 261 -17.81 6.07 1.93
C ILE A 261 -19.09 6.92 1.98
N THR A 262 -19.31 7.61 3.09
CA THR A 262 -20.39 8.60 3.21
C THR A 262 -20.00 9.92 2.55
N VAL A 263 -20.99 10.73 2.15
CA VAL A 263 -20.75 12.10 1.65
C VAL A 263 -20.00 12.94 2.69
N ALA A 264 -20.30 12.78 3.98
CA ALA A 264 -19.58 13.50 5.04
C ALA A 264 -18.08 13.16 5.07
N GLN A 265 -17.73 11.88 4.98
CA GLN A 265 -16.33 11.44 4.88
C GLN A 265 -15.66 11.96 3.61
N LEU A 266 -16.38 11.99 2.48
CA LEU A 266 -15.87 12.58 1.24
C LEU A 266 -15.53 14.07 1.41
N TYR A 267 -16.39 14.85 2.08
CA TYR A 267 -16.11 16.24 2.41
C TYR A 267 -14.92 16.38 3.37
N THR A 268 -14.79 15.51 4.38
CA THR A 268 -13.60 15.49 5.25
C THR A 268 -12.31 15.32 4.46
N ARG A 269 -12.30 14.50 3.40
CA ARG A 269 -11.13 14.32 2.52
C ARG A 269 -10.83 15.54 1.67
N LEU A 270 -11.88 16.19 1.14
CA LEU A 270 -11.77 17.30 0.20
C LEU A 270 -11.49 18.65 0.85
N LEU A 271 -11.89 18.85 2.10
CA LEU A 271 -11.69 20.11 2.83
C LEU A 271 -10.23 20.29 3.31
N PRO A 272 -9.82 21.53 3.64
CA PRO A 272 -8.48 21.79 4.16
C PRO A 272 -8.17 20.98 5.42
N GLY A 273 -6.99 20.37 5.47
CA GLY A 273 -6.56 19.51 6.57
C GLY A 273 -7.03 18.06 6.47
N GLY A 274 -7.82 17.71 5.44
CA GLY A 274 -8.13 16.34 5.06
C GLY A 274 -6.92 15.67 4.39
N LEU A 275 -7.05 15.35 3.10
CA LEU A 275 -5.94 14.78 2.32
C LEU A 275 -4.93 15.83 1.80
N SER A 276 -5.30 17.10 1.86
CA SER A 276 -4.45 18.22 1.46
C SER A 276 -4.51 19.32 2.51
N SER A 277 -3.36 19.90 2.85
CA SER A 277 -3.28 21.00 3.81
C SER A 277 -4.07 22.23 3.35
N SER A 278 -4.10 22.50 2.04
CA SER A 278 -4.91 23.57 1.44
C SER A 278 -6.34 23.14 1.11
N GLY A 279 -6.61 21.83 1.11
CA GLY A 279 -7.85 21.25 0.61
C GLY A 279 -7.95 21.25 -0.92
N PHE A 280 -8.90 20.48 -1.42
CA PHE A 280 -9.38 20.49 -2.81
C PHE A 280 -10.64 21.36 -2.97
N LEU A 281 -11.36 21.58 -1.86
CA LEU A 281 -12.51 22.47 -1.74
C LEU A 281 -12.22 23.59 -0.74
N ARG A 282 -12.85 24.75 -0.95
CA ARG A 282 -12.96 25.77 0.10
C ARG A 282 -14.08 25.38 1.06
N PRO A 283 -14.06 25.88 2.32
CA PRO A 283 -15.07 25.54 3.33
C PRO A 283 -16.52 25.75 2.91
N ASP A 284 -16.79 26.76 2.08
CA ASP A 284 -18.15 27.12 1.64
C ASP A 284 -18.53 26.50 0.29
N ASP A 285 -17.62 25.75 -0.34
CA ASP A 285 -17.91 25.12 -1.62
C ASP A 285 -18.85 23.92 -1.46
N ARG A 286 -19.66 23.71 -2.49
CA ARG A 286 -20.52 22.53 -2.62
C ARG A 286 -20.01 21.70 -3.79
N LEU A 287 -19.50 20.50 -3.50
CA LEU A 287 -18.84 19.62 -4.47
C LEU A 287 -19.70 19.37 -5.71
N GLY A 288 -20.94 18.90 -5.51
CA GLY A 288 -21.84 18.59 -6.63
C GLY A 288 -22.20 19.82 -7.45
N GLY A 289 -22.32 20.99 -6.80
CA GLY A 289 -22.63 22.25 -7.47
C GLY A 289 -21.47 22.76 -8.33
N LEU A 290 -20.23 22.62 -7.85
CA LEU A 290 -19.04 22.94 -8.65
C LEU A 290 -18.93 22.05 -9.88
N ILE A 291 -19.05 20.73 -9.70
CA ILE A 291 -18.97 19.76 -10.80
C ILE A 291 -20.08 20.02 -11.84
N ALA A 292 -21.31 20.25 -11.40
CA ALA A 292 -22.42 20.57 -12.30
C ALA A 292 -22.17 21.85 -13.10
N LYS A 293 -21.64 22.91 -12.45
CA LYS A 293 -21.29 24.17 -13.11
C LYS A 293 -20.16 23.98 -14.13
N ASP A 294 -19.17 23.16 -13.83
CA ASP A 294 -18.04 22.89 -14.71
C ASP A 294 -18.49 22.09 -15.94
N ALA A 295 -19.33 21.08 -15.73
CA ALA A 295 -19.94 20.32 -16.81
C ALA A 295 -20.79 21.21 -17.72
N GLU A 296 -21.58 22.12 -17.15
CA GLU A 296 -22.36 23.10 -17.91
C GLU A 296 -21.46 24.01 -18.76
N THR A 297 -20.34 24.46 -18.20
CA THR A 297 -19.37 25.32 -18.89
C THR A 297 -18.78 24.61 -20.10
N LEU A 298 -18.32 23.37 -19.93
CA LEU A 298 -17.78 22.55 -21.02
C LEU A 298 -18.81 22.28 -22.11
N ARG A 299 -20.05 21.98 -21.71
CA ARG A 299 -21.17 21.77 -22.64
C ARG A 299 -21.48 23.02 -23.46
N CYS A 300 -21.52 24.20 -22.83
CA CYS A 300 -21.71 25.48 -23.53
C CYS A 300 -20.61 25.73 -24.57
N LEU A 301 -19.40 25.24 -24.31
CA LEU A 301 -18.25 25.35 -25.20
C LEU A 301 -18.15 24.19 -26.20
N SER A 302 -19.08 23.22 -26.16
CA SER A 302 -19.05 22.01 -27.00
C SER A 302 -17.78 21.18 -26.88
N VAL A 303 -17.16 21.16 -25.70
CA VAL A 303 -15.94 20.39 -25.41
C VAL A 303 -16.25 19.31 -24.38
N SER A 304 -15.78 18.07 -24.61
CA SER A 304 -15.91 17.02 -23.60
C SER A 304 -14.79 17.10 -22.55
N ARG A 305 -15.08 16.69 -21.31
CA ARG A 305 -14.05 16.65 -20.25
C ARG A 305 -12.90 15.68 -20.58
N HIS A 306 -13.18 14.59 -21.32
CA HIS A 306 -12.18 13.64 -21.79
C HIS A 306 -11.22 14.27 -22.80
N GLU A 307 -11.76 14.94 -23.81
CA GLU A 307 -10.95 15.66 -24.80
C GLU A 307 -10.05 16.70 -24.13
N LEU A 308 -10.60 17.49 -23.21
CA LEU A 308 -9.83 18.48 -22.47
C LEU A 308 -8.72 17.84 -21.63
N ALA A 309 -9.04 16.80 -20.86
CA ALA A 309 -8.07 16.09 -20.03
C ALA A 309 -6.96 15.43 -20.86
N ASP A 310 -7.31 14.80 -21.98
CA ASP A 310 -6.34 14.13 -22.87
C ASP A 310 -5.41 15.16 -23.52
N ARG A 311 -5.92 16.31 -23.93
CA ARG A 311 -5.10 17.41 -24.49
C ARG A 311 -4.17 18.04 -23.47
N LEU A 312 -4.64 18.26 -22.23
CA LEU A 312 -3.74 18.69 -21.15
C LEU A 312 -2.66 17.66 -20.88
N HIS A 313 -3.03 16.38 -20.78
CA HIS A 313 -2.09 15.28 -20.53
C HIS A 313 -1.02 15.18 -21.62
N GLU A 314 -1.41 15.20 -22.90
CA GLU A 314 -0.49 15.20 -24.04
C GLU A 314 0.50 16.36 -23.98
N LEU A 315 0.03 17.55 -23.61
CA LEU A 315 0.85 18.75 -23.55
C LEU A 315 1.86 18.67 -22.39
N ILE A 316 1.39 18.29 -21.19
CA ILE A 316 2.23 18.16 -20.00
C ILE A 316 3.26 17.02 -20.16
N ALA A 317 2.89 15.92 -20.83
CA ALA A 317 3.83 14.83 -21.13
C ALA A 317 4.99 15.28 -22.03
N ARG A 318 4.79 16.28 -22.90
CA ARG A 318 5.86 16.87 -23.72
C ARG A 318 6.80 17.76 -22.91
N GLY A 319 6.29 18.45 -21.89
CA GLY A 319 7.02 19.39 -21.05
C GLY A 319 8.04 18.76 -20.09
N GLY A 320 8.16 17.43 -20.03
CA GLY A 320 9.10 16.76 -19.11
C GLY A 320 8.87 17.11 -17.63
N VAL A 321 9.92 16.94 -16.82
CA VAL A 321 9.98 17.40 -15.42
C VAL A 321 11.17 18.32 -15.31
N ASP A 322 10.92 19.62 -15.45
CA ASP A 322 11.92 20.67 -15.32
C ASP A 322 11.29 21.91 -14.67
N ASN A 323 12.00 22.46 -13.70
CA ASN A 323 11.60 23.66 -13.00
C ASN A 323 11.76 24.93 -13.86
N GLU A 324 12.32 24.81 -15.06
CA GLU A 324 12.42 25.86 -16.06
C GLU A 324 11.28 25.83 -17.08
N TRP A 325 11.02 26.99 -17.70
CA TRP A 325 10.06 27.08 -18.81
C TRP A 325 10.68 26.49 -20.07
N GLN A 326 9.96 25.55 -20.68
CA GLN A 326 10.31 24.95 -21.95
C GLN A 326 9.40 25.48 -23.06
N GLU A 327 10.00 25.81 -24.20
CA GLU A 327 9.31 26.35 -25.38
C GLU A 327 8.78 25.21 -26.26
N PHE A 328 7.46 25.15 -26.41
CA PHE A 328 6.75 24.23 -27.30
C PHE A 328 5.73 25.01 -28.14
N PRO A 329 6.16 25.81 -29.14
CA PRO A 329 5.28 26.73 -29.84
C PRO A 329 3.96 26.08 -30.27
N PRO A 330 2.79 26.68 -29.96
CA PRO A 330 2.60 28.03 -29.39
C PRO A 330 2.63 28.12 -27.85
N TYR A 331 3.03 27.05 -27.16
CA TYR A 331 2.97 26.93 -25.70
C TYR A 331 4.33 27.15 -25.04
N GLN A 332 4.30 27.56 -23.77
CA GLN A 332 5.40 27.38 -22.83
C GLN A 332 4.91 26.47 -21.71
N ILE A 333 5.76 25.53 -21.27
CA ILE A 333 5.40 24.56 -20.24
C ILE A 333 6.48 24.53 -19.18
N ARG A 334 6.09 24.52 -17.90
CA ARG A 334 6.97 24.30 -16.76
C ARG A 334 6.34 23.24 -15.88
N ALA A 335 7.13 22.29 -15.37
CA ALA A 335 6.59 21.24 -14.53
C ALA A 335 7.55 20.91 -13.37
N VAL A 336 7.06 21.04 -12.15
CA VAL A 336 7.85 20.87 -10.92
C VAL A 336 7.40 19.60 -10.23
N ALA A 337 8.31 18.64 -10.09
CA ALA A 337 8.09 17.48 -9.24
C ALA A 337 8.45 17.81 -7.79
N PHE A 338 7.61 17.35 -6.87
CA PHE A 338 7.81 17.43 -5.43
C PHE A 338 8.01 16.01 -4.88
N MET A 339 8.80 15.91 -3.80
CA MET A 339 8.84 14.66 -3.05
C MET A 339 7.53 14.46 -2.30
N GLY A 340 6.93 13.27 -2.46
CA GLY A 340 5.64 12.90 -1.88
C GLY A 340 4.60 12.55 -2.94
N HIS A 341 3.41 12.20 -2.48
CA HIS A 341 2.33 11.71 -3.34
C HIS A 341 1.11 12.63 -3.23
N GLN A 342 0.34 12.74 -4.31
CA GLN A 342 -0.92 13.46 -4.35
C GLN A 342 -2.05 12.43 -4.22
N HIS A 343 -2.64 12.34 -3.03
CA HIS A 343 -3.77 11.44 -2.80
C HIS A 343 -5.02 11.93 -3.55
N ASP A 344 -5.55 11.07 -4.44
CA ASP A 344 -6.82 11.31 -5.11
C ASP A 344 -7.97 11.29 -4.07
N PRO A 345 -8.72 12.40 -3.90
CA PRO A 345 -9.75 12.46 -2.87
C PRO A 345 -10.98 11.59 -3.15
N PHE A 346 -11.15 11.11 -4.38
CA PHE A 346 -12.20 10.15 -4.74
C PHE A 346 -11.73 8.70 -4.65
N HIS A 347 -10.53 8.49 -4.09
CA HIS A 347 -9.96 7.18 -3.85
C HIS A 347 -9.62 7.00 -2.38
N ILE A 348 -9.87 5.81 -1.86
CA ILE A 348 -9.24 5.30 -0.66
C ILE A 348 -7.75 5.00 -0.95
N TYR A 349 -7.43 4.71 -2.22
CA TYR A 349 -6.14 4.25 -2.69
C TYR A 349 -5.35 5.30 -3.51
N ASP A 350 -4.03 5.41 -3.28
CA ASP A 350 -3.18 6.23 -4.14
C ASP A 350 -2.77 5.47 -5.41
N VAL A 351 -3.63 5.52 -6.44
CA VAL A 351 -3.41 4.84 -7.72
C VAL A 351 -2.15 5.35 -8.42
N TYR A 352 -1.67 6.55 -8.10
CA TYR A 352 -0.56 7.19 -8.80
C TYR A 352 0.82 6.61 -8.48
N ASP A 353 0.96 5.89 -7.36
CA ASP A 353 2.20 5.18 -7.04
C ASP A 353 2.55 4.09 -8.07
N PHE A 354 1.56 3.50 -8.73
CA PHE A 354 1.79 2.32 -9.57
C PHE A 354 2.22 2.59 -10.99
N ASN A 355 1.90 3.75 -11.53
CA ASN A 355 2.27 4.09 -12.90
C ASN A 355 3.73 4.57 -13.02
N GLY A 356 4.54 4.43 -11.95
CA GLY A 356 5.93 4.86 -11.94
C GLY A 356 6.08 6.39 -11.97
N HIS A 357 5.01 7.15 -11.73
CA HIS A 357 5.08 8.58 -11.51
C HIS A 357 5.58 8.83 -10.09
N LEU A 358 6.91 8.79 -9.95
CA LEU A 358 7.59 9.13 -8.70
C LEU A 358 7.42 10.63 -8.43
N GLY A 359 6.36 10.98 -7.73
CA GLY A 359 6.16 12.31 -7.17
C GLY A 359 4.88 13.01 -7.63
N ALA A 360 4.33 13.81 -6.72
CA ALA A 360 3.39 14.88 -7.06
C ALA A 360 4.05 15.86 -8.03
N ARG A 361 3.40 16.16 -9.15
CA ARG A 361 3.89 17.14 -10.13
C ARG A 361 2.86 18.24 -10.31
N ASP A 362 3.31 19.48 -10.14
CA ASP A 362 2.55 20.65 -10.55
C ASP A 362 3.07 21.14 -11.89
N PHE A 363 2.18 21.70 -12.69
CA PHE A 363 2.48 22.18 -14.03
C PHE A 363 1.91 23.58 -14.23
N TRP A 364 2.60 24.33 -15.08
CA TRP A 364 2.15 25.61 -15.62
C TRP A 364 2.22 25.54 -17.14
N ILE A 365 1.16 26.01 -17.79
CA ILE A 365 1.07 26.08 -19.25
C ILE A 365 0.71 27.50 -19.62
N ARG A 366 1.45 28.09 -20.56
CA ARG A 366 1.17 29.42 -21.11
C ARG A 366 0.94 29.35 -22.61
N ARG A 367 0.08 30.24 -23.08
CA ARG A 367 -0.10 30.56 -24.48
C ARG A 367 -0.52 32.02 -24.62
N GLY A 368 0.39 32.87 -25.07
CA GLY A 368 0.17 34.32 -25.05
C GLY A 368 -0.11 34.81 -23.62
N ASP A 369 -1.24 35.48 -23.41
CA ASP A 369 -1.64 36.02 -22.11
C ASP A 369 -2.43 35.04 -21.24
N VAL A 370 -2.72 33.83 -21.76
CA VAL A 370 -3.45 32.79 -21.03
C VAL A 370 -2.46 31.88 -20.34
N GLU A 371 -2.55 31.82 -19.01
CA GLU A 371 -1.79 30.88 -18.16
C GLU A 371 -2.74 29.98 -17.38
N LEU A 372 -2.39 28.71 -17.28
CA LEU A 372 -3.07 27.70 -16.48
C LEU A 372 -2.05 27.04 -15.55
N HIS A 373 -2.46 26.80 -14.30
CA HIS A 373 -1.68 26.10 -13.28
C HIS A 373 -2.52 24.97 -12.69
N GLY A 374 -1.90 23.81 -12.50
CA GLY A 374 -2.57 22.64 -11.93
C GLY A 374 -1.60 21.57 -11.47
N GLY A 375 -2.13 20.52 -10.85
CA GLY A 375 -1.40 19.31 -10.48
C GLY A 375 -1.78 18.15 -11.40
N ASP A 376 -0.86 17.22 -11.65
CA ASP A 376 -1.11 16.03 -12.49
C ASP A 376 -2.34 15.23 -12.04
N LEU A 377 -2.57 15.16 -10.72
CA LEU A 377 -3.76 14.53 -10.15
C LEU A 377 -5.05 15.12 -10.75
N GLN A 378 -5.12 16.43 -10.96
CA GLN A 378 -6.33 17.10 -11.46
C GLN A 378 -6.74 16.62 -12.84
N LEU A 379 -5.81 16.15 -13.68
CA LEU A 379 -6.16 15.64 -15.01
C LEU A 379 -7.07 14.41 -14.90
N SER A 380 -6.79 13.51 -13.96
CA SER A 380 -7.65 12.36 -13.67
C SER A 380 -8.97 12.78 -13.02
N LEU A 381 -8.94 13.75 -12.09
CA LEU A 381 -10.16 14.27 -11.46
C LEU A 381 -11.10 14.91 -12.49
N ILE A 382 -10.55 15.66 -13.46
CA ILE A 382 -11.30 16.23 -14.58
C ILE A 382 -11.89 15.11 -15.44
N ARG A 383 -11.05 14.16 -15.89
CA ARG A 383 -11.49 13.09 -16.78
C ARG A 383 -12.61 12.25 -16.18
N ARG A 384 -12.45 11.85 -14.92
CA ARG A 384 -13.27 10.81 -14.29
C ARG A 384 -14.46 11.36 -13.52
N ALA A 385 -14.34 12.58 -12.98
CA ALA A 385 -15.34 13.18 -12.11
C ALA A 385 -15.75 14.60 -12.53
N CYS A 386 -15.24 15.13 -13.65
CA CYS A 386 -15.47 16.52 -14.07
C CYS A 386 -15.14 17.53 -12.96
N PHE A 387 -14.17 17.20 -12.10
CA PHE A 387 -13.79 18.02 -10.95
C PHE A 387 -12.49 18.76 -11.24
N PHE A 388 -12.59 20.07 -11.42
CA PHE A 388 -11.47 20.95 -11.74
C PHE A 388 -10.83 21.59 -10.50
N GLY A 389 -11.14 21.09 -9.30
CA GLY A 389 -10.67 21.63 -8.02
C GLY A 389 -11.37 22.92 -7.60
N SER A 390 -10.88 23.51 -6.52
CA SER A 390 -11.23 24.84 -6.04
C SER A 390 -10.01 25.54 -5.44
N GLY A 391 -10.11 26.85 -5.19
CA GLY A 391 -9.06 27.61 -4.52
C GLY A 391 -7.77 27.74 -5.33
N HIS A 392 -6.63 27.45 -4.68
CA HIS A 392 -5.29 27.65 -5.24
C HIS A 392 -4.98 26.75 -6.43
N TYR A 393 -5.60 25.57 -6.44
CA TYR A 393 -5.38 24.50 -7.40
C TYR A 393 -6.53 24.39 -8.42
N ARG A 394 -7.34 25.43 -8.54
CA ARG A 394 -8.46 25.48 -9.47
C ARG A 394 -7.97 25.63 -10.91
N ILE A 395 -8.37 24.71 -11.78
CA ILE A 395 -8.29 24.90 -13.23
C ILE A 395 -9.63 25.49 -13.72
N ASP A 396 -9.64 26.70 -14.27
CA ASP A 396 -10.86 27.22 -14.87
C ASP A 396 -11.16 26.51 -16.21
N PRO A 397 -12.32 25.85 -16.39
CA PRO A 397 -12.61 25.06 -17.58
C PRO A 397 -12.68 25.91 -18.85
N ALA A 398 -13.24 27.11 -18.79
CA ALA A 398 -13.32 28.00 -19.95
C ALA A 398 -11.92 28.47 -20.38
N ARG A 399 -11.09 28.84 -19.40
CA ARG A 399 -9.71 29.25 -19.64
C ARG A 399 -8.84 28.10 -20.16
N ALA A 400 -9.09 26.87 -19.70
CA ALA A 400 -8.43 25.68 -20.22
C ALA A 400 -8.80 25.42 -21.70
N VAL A 401 -10.08 25.53 -22.05
CA VAL A 401 -10.56 25.44 -23.45
C VAL A 401 -9.92 26.53 -24.32
N GLU A 402 -9.90 27.77 -23.85
CA GLU A 402 -9.27 28.91 -24.56
C GLU A 402 -7.78 28.66 -24.82
N LEU A 403 -7.03 28.26 -23.78
CA LEU A 403 -5.61 27.97 -23.90
C LEU A 403 -5.34 26.88 -24.95
N LEU A 404 -6.15 25.81 -24.94
CA LEU A 404 -6.01 24.67 -25.83
C LEU A 404 -6.59 24.90 -27.23
N GLN A 405 -7.36 25.99 -27.45
CA GLN A 405 -8.12 26.24 -28.70
C GLN A 405 -9.01 25.07 -29.11
N LEU A 406 -9.81 24.57 -28.16
CA LEU A 406 -10.79 23.50 -28.43
C LEU A 406 -12.15 24.03 -28.90
N ALA A 407 -12.42 25.34 -28.77
CA ALA A 407 -13.64 26.01 -29.19
C ALA A 407 -13.39 27.39 -29.79
#